data_AF-A0A9Q3D214-F1
#
_entry.id   AF-A0A9Q3D214-F1
#
_cell.length_a   1.000
_cell.length_b   1.000
_cell.length_c   1.000
_cell.angle_alpha   90.00
_cell.angle_beta   90.00
_cell.angle_gamma   90.00
#
_symmetry.space_group_name_H-M   'P 1'
#
loop_
_entity.id
_entity.type
_entity.pdbx_description
1 polymer ?
#
loop_
_entity_poly.entity_id
_entity_poly.type
_entity_poly.pdbx_seq_one_letter_code
_entity_poly.pdbx_strand_id
1 'polypeptide(L)'
;MSSIASLDLAHLFINNIFSKHGLPSSIVSDRGSVFVSSFWTNLCQQLNISRELSTAYHPETDGQTERVNQILEKYLWMYFNYNQDDWNTWLPLDEFAYNNSDHSSTKQSPFLAVYERDPHFDSVHITQYTPSGKLSTSIHTAKQDVKRELEVAINRFKSYADKSRASPPVFNPGDMVWISSKNIKLTRPTKKLSERWLGTCILLFLAVSITLATL
;
A
#
# COMPACT_ATOMS: atom_id res chain seq x y z
N MET A 1 11.64 18.22 4.20
CA MET A 1 10.72 17.49 3.29
C MET A 1 10.35 18.42 2.15
N SER A 2 11.13 18.38 1.07
CA SER A 2 10.84 19.09 -0.18
C SER A 2 9.55 18.51 -0.76
N SER A 3 8.59 19.37 -1.07
CA SER A 3 7.39 19.03 -1.85
C SER A 3 7.83 18.40 -3.17
N ILE A 4 7.76 17.08 -3.29
CA ILE A 4 8.00 16.35 -4.56
C ILE A 4 7.04 16.92 -5.59
N ALA A 5 7.56 17.46 -6.69
CA ALA A 5 6.72 17.94 -7.77
C ALA A 5 6.07 16.74 -8.48
N SER A 6 4.92 16.94 -9.12
CA SER A 6 4.24 15.88 -9.86
C SER A 6 5.10 15.27 -10.98
N LEU A 7 6.06 16.06 -11.51
CA LEU A 7 7.04 15.60 -12.50
C LEU A 7 8.06 14.63 -11.89
N ASP A 8 8.58 14.93 -10.70
CA ASP A 8 9.50 14.06 -9.98
C ASP A 8 8.85 12.71 -9.66
N LEU A 9 7.56 12.72 -9.31
CA LEU A 9 6.78 11.50 -9.11
C LEU A 9 6.73 10.64 -10.37
N ALA A 10 6.51 11.24 -11.55
CA ALA A 10 6.51 10.49 -12.80
C ALA A 10 7.88 9.88 -13.12
N HIS A 11 8.97 10.62 -12.89
CA HIS A 11 10.32 10.07 -13.04
C HIS A 11 10.57 8.89 -12.09
N LEU A 12 10.18 9.04 -10.82
CA LEU A 12 10.28 7.95 -9.83
C LEU A 12 9.44 6.74 -10.22
N PHE A 13 8.21 6.96 -10.70
CA PHE A 13 7.32 5.89 -11.16
C PHE A 13 7.91 5.13 -12.35
N ILE A 14 8.42 5.85 -13.36
CA ILE A 14 9.03 5.22 -14.54
C ILE A 14 10.27 4.42 -14.15
N ASN A 15 11.16 5.02 -13.37
CA ASN A 15 12.46 4.43 -13.05
C ASN A 15 12.38 3.27 -12.06
N ASN A 16 11.41 3.27 -11.15
CA ASN A 16 11.36 2.30 -10.06
C ASN A 16 10.20 1.32 -10.15
N ILE A 17 9.12 1.65 -10.86
CA ILE A 17 7.95 0.77 -10.96
C ILE A 17 7.85 0.24 -12.40
N PHE A 18 7.69 1.13 -13.38
CA PHE A 18 7.45 0.71 -14.76
C PHE A 18 8.63 -0.09 -15.33
N SER A 19 9.86 0.40 -15.16
CA SER A 19 11.07 -0.27 -15.67
C SER A 19 11.29 -1.66 -15.06
N LYS A 20 10.95 -1.84 -13.77
CA LYS A 20 11.20 -3.08 -13.01
C LYS A 20 10.06 -4.10 -13.16
N HIS A 21 8.82 -3.64 -13.21
CA HIS A 21 7.63 -4.49 -13.05
C HIS A 21 6.62 -4.38 -14.20
N GLY A 22 6.80 -3.43 -15.12
CA GLY A 22 5.81 -3.13 -16.16
C GLY A 22 4.71 -2.17 -15.66
N LEU A 23 3.74 -1.90 -16.54
CA LEU A 23 2.64 -0.99 -16.21
C LEU A 23 1.58 -1.71 -15.37
N PRO A 24 1.22 -1.19 -14.19
CA PRO A 24 0.12 -1.73 -13.40
C PRO A 24 -1.23 -1.40 -14.05
N SER A 25 -2.23 -2.26 -13.85
CA SER A 25 -3.61 -2.00 -14.27
C SER A 25 -4.31 -0.99 -13.37
N SER A 26 -3.98 -0.95 -12.08
CA SER A 26 -4.49 0.03 -11.13
C SER A 26 -3.43 0.47 -10.11
N ILE A 27 -3.60 1.67 -9.57
CA ILE A 27 -2.78 2.23 -8.49
C ILE A 27 -3.70 2.72 -7.39
N VAL A 28 -3.49 2.19 -6.19
CA VAL A 28 -4.14 2.66 -4.97
C VAL A 28 -3.22 3.66 -4.28
N SER A 29 -3.71 4.87 -3.99
CA SER A 29 -2.91 5.92 -3.34
C SER A 29 -3.74 6.74 -2.37
N ASP A 30 -3.08 7.40 -1.42
CA ASP A 30 -3.74 8.37 -0.55
C ASP A 30 -4.16 9.64 -1.31
N ARG A 31 -4.82 10.55 -0.61
CA ARG A 31 -5.26 11.84 -1.18
C ARG A 31 -4.18 12.92 -1.12
N GLY A 32 -2.90 12.54 -1.11
CA GLY A 32 -1.78 13.46 -1.20
C GLY A 32 -1.88 14.36 -2.43
N SER A 33 -1.47 15.62 -2.29
CA SER A 33 -1.62 16.63 -3.35
C SER A 33 -0.99 16.22 -4.68
N VAL A 34 0.10 15.47 -4.64
CA VAL A 34 0.80 14.96 -5.82
C VAL A 34 -0.03 13.89 -6.56
N PHE A 35 -0.65 12.97 -5.83
CA PHE A 35 -1.48 11.89 -6.37
C PHE A 35 -2.87 12.35 -6.85
N VAL A 36 -3.32 13.52 -6.40
CA VAL A 36 -4.56 14.17 -6.85
C VAL A 36 -4.30 15.24 -7.94
N SER A 37 -3.03 15.51 -8.27
CA SER A 37 -2.68 16.51 -9.27
C SER A 37 -3.27 16.17 -10.65
N SER A 38 -3.58 17.22 -11.42
CA SER A 38 -4.07 17.07 -12.80
C SER A 38 -3.04 16.37 -13.68
N PHE A 39 -1.75 16.65 -13.47
CA PHE A 39 -0.65 15.99 -14.17
C PHE A 39 -0.66 14.46 -13.94
N TRP A 40 -0.67 14.02 -12.67
CA TRP A 40 -0.69 12.59 -12.36
C TRP A 40 -1.95 11.91 -12.89
N THR A 41 -3.10 12.59 -12.78
CA THR A 41 -4.37 12.10 -13.32
C THR A 41 -4.30 11.89 -14.83
N ASN A 42 -3.80 12.87 -15.58
CA ASN A 42 -3.65 12.78 -17.04
C ASN A 42 -2.65 11.69 -17.44
N LEU A 43 -1.53 11.55 -16.71
CA LEU A 43 -0.55 10.51 -16.95
C LEU A 43 -1.18 9.11 -16.80
N CYS A 44 -1.88 8.85 -15.70
CA CYS A 44 -2.57 7.57 -15.50
C CYS A 44 -3.61 7.30 -16.59
N GLN A 45 -4.37 8.32 -17.00
CA GLN A 45 -5.35 8.19 -18.09
C GLN A 45 -4.70 7.82 -19.43
N GLN A 46 -3.58 8.47 -19.79
CA GLN A 46 -2.86 8.15 -21.01
C GLN A 46 -2.26 6.75 -21.01
N LEU A 47 -1.89 6.24 -19.83
CA LEU A 47 -1.34 4.90 -19.64
C LEU A 47 -2.41 3.83 -19.37
N ASN A 48 -3.70 4.18 -19.42
CA ASN A 48 -4.83 3.31 -19.08
C ASN A 48 -4.73 2.66 -17.69
N ILE A 49 -4.22 3.40 -16.71
CA ILE A 49 -4.09 2.96 -15.31
C ILE A 49 -5.30 3.45 -14.53
N SER A 50 -6.03 2.53 -13.89
CA SER A 50 -7.12 2.89 -12.97
C SER A 50 -6.55 3.49 -11.68
N ARG A 51 -7.01 4.69 -11.30
CA ARG A 51 -6.54 5.37 -10.10
C ARG A 51 -7.58 5.27 -9.00
N GLU A 52 -7.23 4.56 -7.94
CA GLU A 52 -8.08 4.31 -6.79
C GLU A 52 -7.56 5.13 -5.60
N LEU A 53 -8.26 6.21 -5.26
CA LEU A 53 -7.90 7.01 -4.11
C LEU A 53 -8.48 6.39 -2.83
N SER A 54 -7.62 6.06 -1.87
CA SER A 54 -8.07 5.60 -0.56
C SER A 54 -8.97 6.66 0.08
N THR A 55 -10.04 6.21 0.74
CA THR A 55 -10.87 7.12 1.52
C THR A 55 -10.08 7.60 2.71
N ALA A 56 -10.23 8.89 3.06
CA ALA A 56 -9.58 9.44 4.24
C ALA A 56 -9.85 8.55 5.46
N TYR A 57 -8.77 8.04 6.08
CA TYR A 57 -8.82 7.16 7.25
C TYR A 57 -9.45 5.80 6.97
N HIS A 58 -8.91 5.04 6.00
CA HIS A 58 -9.16 3.60 5.87
C HIS A 58 -7.92 2.82 6.34
N PRO A 59 -7.82 2.49 7.64
CA PRO A 59 -6.63 1.87 8.22
C PRO A 59 -6.30 0.50 7.61
N GLU A 60 -7.22 -0.11 6.88
CA GLU A 60 -7.02 -1.43 6.27
C GLU A 60 -6.22 -1.34 4.96
N THR A 61 -6.46 -0.31 4.13
CA THR A 61 -5.76 -0.09 2.86
C THR A 61 -4.45 0.64 3.09
N ASP A 62 -4.46 1.71 3.88
CA ASP A 62 -3.24 2.47 4.18
C ASP A 62 -2.34 1.72 5.19
N GLY A 63 -2.92 0.85 6.02
CA GLY A 63 -2.19 0.14 7.07
C GLY A 63 -1.16 -0.87 6.58
N GLN A 64 -1.33 -1.44 5.38
CA GLN A 64 -0.31 -2.33 4.80
C GLN A 64 0.94 -1.53 4.44
N THR A 65 0.77 -0.40 3.74
CA THR A 65 1.85 0.51 3.40
C THR A 65 2.50 1.11 4.65
N GLU A 66 1.71 1.56 5.63
CA GLU A 66 2.22 2.05 6.91
C GLU A 66 3.04 0.98 7.65
N ARG A 67 2.59 -0.30 7.60
CA ARG A 67 3.32 -1.39 8.24
C ARG A 67 4.64 -1.68 7.55
N VAL A 68 4.67 -1.64 6.21
CA VAL A 68 5.91 -1.79 5.43
C VAL A 68 6.87 -0.64 5.78
N ASN A 69 6.38 0.60 5.79
CA ASN A 69 7.19 1.76 6.13
C ASN A 69 7.81 1.63 7.53
N GLN A 70 7.05 1.18 8.54
CA GLN A 70 7.58 0.92 9.89
C GLN A 70 8.67 -0.16 9.93
N ILE A 71 8.61 -1.16 9.04
CA ILE A 71 9.64 -2.20 8.96
C ILE A 71 10.89 -1.65 8.29
N LEU A 72 10.74 -0.93 7.18
CA LEU A 72 11.85 -0.28 6.48
C LEU A 72 12.53 0.77 7.37
N GLU A 73 11.78 1.54 8.14
CA GLU A 73 12.34 2.45 9.15
C GLU A 73 13.21 1.69 10.16
N LYS A 74 12.79 0.51 10.62
CA LYS A 74 13.61 -0.29 11.55
C LYS A 74 14.89 -0.80 10.91
N TYR A 75 14.87 -1.15 9.62
CA TYR A 75 16.08 -1.55 8.90
C TYR A 75 17.04 -0.37 8.77
N LEU A 76 16.54 0.79 8.36
CA LEU A 76 17.33 2.03 8.27
C LEU A 76 17.97 2.40 9.62
N TRP A 77 17.23 2.23 10.73
CA TRP A 77 17.75 2.50 12.08
C TRP A 77 18.99 1.67 12.45
N MET A 78 19.17 0.48 11.85
CA MET A 78 20.35 -0.35 12.10
C MET A 78 21.60 0.16 11.37
N TYR A 79 21.42 0.96 10.31
CA TYR A 79 22.50 1.40 9.42
C TYR A 79 22.84 2.90 9.51
N PHE A 80 22.08 3.69 10.28
CA PHE A 80 22.36 5.12 10.40
C PHE A 80 23.75 5.40 10.95
N ASN A 81 24.45 6.29 10.26
CA ASN A 81 25.57 7.00 10.86
C ASN A 81 25.06 7.93 11.98
N TYR A 82 25.97 8.44 12.82
CA TYR A 82 25.62 9.31 13.95
C TYR A 82 24.84 10.57 13.54
N ASN A 83 25.03 11.05 12.30
CA ASN A 83 24.43 12.28 11.76
C ASN A 83 23.09 12.05 11.03
N GLN A 84 22.69 10.79 10.78
CA GLN A 84 21.43 10.38 10.14
C GLN A 84 21.21 10.99 8.74
N ASP A 85 22.27 11.27 7.99
CA ASP A 85 22.21 11.95 6.68
C ASP A 85 22.46 11.02 5.48
N ASP A 86 22.77 9.74 5.71
CA ASP A 86 23.14 8.76 4.69
C ASP A 86 22.02 7.77 4.33
N TRP A 87 20.81 7.96 4.88
CA TRP A 87 19.66 7.06 4.75
C TRP A 87 19.31 6.70 3.30
N ASN A 88 19.43 7.67 2.38
CA ASN A 88 19.14 7.48 0.96
C ASN A 88 20.09 6.48 0.28
N THR A 89 21.30 6.33 0.80
CA THR A 89 22.31 5.39 0.28
C THR A 89 21.96 3.95 0.64
N TRP A 90 21.29 3.76 1.79
CA TRP A 90 20.90 2.45 2.31
C TRP A 90 19.54 1.96 1.79
N LEU A 91 18.67 2.86 1.30
CA LEU A 91 17.35 2.51 0.78
C LEU A 91 17.34 1.33 -0.22
N PRO A 92 18.23 1.25 -1.23
CA PRO A 92 18.19 0.12 -2.16
C PRO A 92 18.53 -1.22 -1.50
N LEU A 93 19.42 -1.20 -0.51
CA LEU A 93 19.80 -2.38 0.25
C LEU A 93 18.66 -2.81 1.18
N ASP A 94 17.98 -1.87 1.81
CA ASP A 94 16.83 -2.13 2.68
C ASP A 94 15.61 -2.62 1.88
N GLU A 95 15.33 -2.03 0.71
CA GLU A 95 14.32 -2.53 -0.24
C GLU A 95 14.62 -3.99 -0.60
N PHE A 96 15.87 -4.29 -0.93
CA PHE A 96 16.28 -5.64 -1.28
C PHE A 96 16.17 -6.62 -0.10
N ALA A 97 16.61 -6.23 1.10
CA ALA A 97 16.53 -7.05 2.30
C ALA A 97 15.07 -7.36 2.68
N TYR A 98 14.20 -6.36 2.60
CA TYR A 98 12.76 -6.53 2.82
C TYR A 98 12.15 -7.47 1.77
N ASN A 99 12.42 -7.22 0.49
CA ASN A 99 11.88 -8.04 -0.60
C ASN A 99 12.40 -9.48 -0.57
N ASN A 100 13.58 -9.75 0.00
CA ASN A 100 14.14 -11.10 0.12
C ASN A 100 13.78 -11.81 1.44
N SER A 101 13.09 -11.14 2.37
CA SER A 101 12.72 -11.73 3.65
C SER A 101 11.38 -12.46 3.56
N ASP A 102 11.27 -13.63 4.19
CA ASP A 102 10.01 -14.37 4.23
C ASP A 102 8.94 -13.64 5.04
N HIS A 103 7.77 -13.47 4.43
CA HIS A 103 6.63 -12.85 5.09
C HIS A 103 5.69 -13.91 5.65
N SER A 104 5.23 -13.71 6.89
CA SER A 104 4.37 -14.67 7.59
C SER A 104 3.00 -14.88 6.93
N SER A 105 2.52 -13.88 6.17
CA SER A 105 1.27 -13.87 5.42
C SER A 105 1.35 -14.62 4.10
N THR A 106 2.47 -14.55 3.38
CA THR A 106 2.66 -15.20 2.06
C THR A 106 3.47 -16.50 2.14
N LYS A 107 4.09 -16.79 3.28
CA LYS A 107 4.99 -17.93 3.54
C LYS A 107 6.24 -17.98 2.64
N GLN A 108 6.51 -16.91 1.92
CA GLN A 108 7.63 -16.75 1.00
C GLN A 108 7.99 -15.28 0.85
N SER A 109 9.19 -14.99 0.37
CA SER A 109 9.66 -13.63 0.13
C SER A 109 8.90 -12.94 -1.01
N PRO A 110 8.66 -11.61 -0.94
CA PRO A 110 8.10 -10.84 -2.05
C PRO A 110 8.88 -11.00 -3.37
N PHE A 111 10.20 -11.10 -3.29
CA PHE A 111 11.06 -11.28 -4.46
C PHE A 111 10.77 -12.62 -5.14
N LEU A 112 10.67 -13.71 -4.37
CA LEU A 112 10.29 -15.01 -4.89
C LEU A 112 8.85 -14.99 -5.43
N ALA A 113 7.92 -14.30 -4.77
CA ALA A 113 6.54 -14.20 -5.26
C ALA A 113 6.41 -13.45 -6.60
N VAL A 114 7.22 -12.41 -6.83
CA VAL A 114 7.16 -11.56 -8.02
C VAL A 114 7.96 -12.15 -9.18
N TYR A 115 9.19 -12.58 -8.90
CA TYR A 115 10.16 -13.01 -9.91
C TYR A 115 10.34 -14.54 -9.99
N GLU A 116 9.77 -15.28 -9.03
CA GLU A 116 9.76 -16.76 -8.98
C GLU A 116 11.17 -17.37 -9.09
N ARG A 117 12.15 -16.62 -8.61
CA ARG A 117 13.53 -17.01 -8.45
C ARG A 117 14.04 -16.40 -7.15
N ASP A 118 14.91 -17.11 -6.45
CA ASP A 118 15.65 -16.51 -5.35
C ASP A 118 16.74 -15.59 -5.92
N PRO A 119 17.04 -14.46 -5.25
CA PRO A 119 18.19 -13.67 -5.62
C PRO A 119 19.44 -14.51 -5.29
N HIS A 120 20.10 -15.04 -6.33
CA HIS A 120 21.32 -15.81 -6.18
C HIS A 120 22.39 -14.97 -5.46
N PHE A 121 22.79 -15.42 -4.28
CA PHE A 121 24.03 -15.01 -3.61
C PHE A 121 25.17 -16.00 -3.87
N ASP A 122 24.97 -16.95 -4.77
CA ASP A 122 26.01 -17.91 -5.12
C ASP A 122 27.12 -17.18 -5.88
N SER A 123 28.32 -17.23 -5.30
CA SER A 123 29.56 -16.92 -6.00
C SER A 123 29.55 -17.66 -7.33
N VAL A 124 29.51 -16.90 -8.43
CA VAL A 124 29.37 -17.33 -9.83
C VAL A 124 29.80 -18.78 -10.07
N HIS A 125 28.83 -19.69 -10.12
CA HIS A 125 28.97 -20.95 -10.85
C HIS A 125 27.82 -21.04 -11.84
N ILE A 126 28.09 -20.60 -13.07
CA ILE A 126 27.17 -20.71 -14.20
C ILE A 126 27.01 -22.21 -14.50
N THR A 127 25.95 -22.83 -14.01
CA THR A 127 25.53 -24.17 -14.42
C THR A 127 24.22 -24.09 -15.20
N GLN A 128 24.40 -24.16 -16.53
CA GLN A 128 23.48 -24.66 -17.56
C GLN A 128 21.98 -24.32 -17.43
N TYR A 129 21.62 -23.29 -18.20
CA TYR A 129 20.29 -22.96 -18.69
C TYR A 129 19.48 -24.22 -19.08
N THR A 130 18.32 -24.45 -18.44
CA THR A 130 17.35 -25.48 -18.86
C THR A 130 16.11 -24.84 -19.50
N PRO A 131 15.43 -25.52 -20.45
CA PRO A 131 14.50 -24.88 -21.37
C PRO A 131 13.18 -24.47 -20.73
N SER A 132 12.71 -23.30 -21.17
CA SER A 132 11.57 -22.45 -20.77
C SER A 132 10.16 -23.09 -20.65
N GLY A 133 10.00 -24.42 -20.64
CA GLY A 133 8.68 -25.08 -20.66
C GLY A 133 8.12 -25.47 -19.29
N LYS A 134 8.96 -25.86 -18.33
CA LYS A 134 8.52 -26.25 -16.97
C LYS A 134 8.35 -25.06 -16.03
N LEU A 135 9.03 -23.95 -16.33
CA LEU A 135 8.99 -22.75 -15.52
C LEU A 135 7.58 -22.15 -15.50
N SER A 136 6.94 -21.93 -16.67
CA SER A 136 5.63 -21.26 -16.80
C SER A 136 4.46 -21.91 -16.03
N THR A 137 4.45 -23.23 -15.88
CA THR A 137 3.44 -23.92 -15.04
C THR A 137 3.73 -23.73 -13.55
N SER A 138 5.00 -23.70 -13.15
CA SER A 138 5.41 -23.40 -11.78
C SER A 138 5.15 -21.93 -11.42
N ILE A 139 5.36 -20.99 -12.37
CA ILE A 139 5.03 -19.55 -12.27
C ILE A 139 3.57 -19.36 -11.82
N HIS A 140 2.64 -19.94 -12.57
CA HIS A 140 1.22 -19.78 -12.30
C HIS A 140 0.81 -20.40 -10.96
N THR A 141 1.40 -21.55 -10.62
CA THR A 141 1.10 -22.27 -9.37
C THR A 141 1.60 -21.48 -8.15
N ALA A 142 2.83 -20.94 -8.20
CA ALA A 142 3.41 -20.14 -7.11
C ALA A 142 2.58 -18.87 -6.84
N LYS A 143 2.16 -18.15 -7.89
CA LYS A 143 1.29 -16.97 -7.76
C LYS A 143 -0.07 -17.31 -7.15
N GLN A 144 -0.66 -18.44 -7.54
CA GLN A 144 -1.92 -18.89 -6.96
C GLN A 144 -1.77 -19.26 -5.49
N ASP A 145 -0.66 -19.87 -5.09
CA ASP A 145 -0.37 -20.19 -3.69
C ASP A 145 -0.15 -18.93 -2.84
N VAL A 146 0.60 -17.94 -3.33
CA VAL A 146 0.73 -16.63 -2.67
C VAL A 146 -0.64 -16.01 -2.45
N LYS A 147 -1.47 -15.97 -3.50
CA LYS A 147 -2.81 -15.37 -3.44
C LYS A 147 -3.68 -16.07 -2.38
N ARG A 148 -3.68 -17.40 -2.37
CA ARG A 148 -4.41 -18.22 -1.40
C ARG A 148 -3.96 -17.96 0.04
N GLU A 149 -2.66 -17.95 0.31
CA GLU A 149 -2.13 -17.69 1.66
C GLU A 149 -2.43 -16.25 2.11
N LEU A 150 -2.34 -15.28 1.19
CA LEU A 150 -2.70 -13.90 1.46
C LEU A 150 -4.18 -13.75 1.80
N GLU A 151 -5.09 -14.41 1.07
CA GLU A 151 -6.52 -14.44 1.38
C GLU A 151 -6.79 -15.03 2.78
N VAL A 152 -6.09 -16.11 3.14
CA VAL A 152 -6.16 -16.70 4.49
C VAL A 152 -5.67 -15.71 5.55
N ALA A 153 -4.56 -15.01 5.31
CA ALA A 153 -4.03 -14.01 6.22
C ALA A 153 -4.99 -12.82 6.38
N ILE A 154 -5.55 -12.30 5.28
CA ILE A 154 -6.55 -11.22 5.28
C ILE A 154 -7.78 -11.65 6.10
N ASN A 155 -8.30 -12.85 5.89
CA ASN A 155 -9.44 -13.37 6.65
C ASN A 155 -9.13 -13.51 8.15
N ARG A 156 -7.92 -13.94 8.51
CA ARG A 156 -7.47 -13.96 9.91
C ARG A 156 -7.46 -12.55 10.49
N PHE A 157 -6.83 -11.58 9.82
CA PHE A 157 -6.80 -10.19 10.28
C PHE A 157 -8.20 -9.60 10.43
N LYS A 158 -9.08 -9.83 9.47
CA LYS A 158 -10.49 -9.43 9.53
C LYS A 158 -11.18 -10.03 10.76
N SER A 159 -11.04 -11.34 10.99
CA SER A 159 -11.65 -12.01 12.15
C SER A 159 -11.15 -11.48 13.50
N TYR A 160 -9.89 -11.06 13.59
CA TYR A 160 -9.35 -10.41 14.79
C TYR A 160 -9.86 -8.98 14.97
N ALA A 161 -9.91 -8.20 13.89
CA ALA A 161 -10.44 -6.85 13.91
C ALA A 161 -11.93 -6.83 14.28
N ASP A 162 -12.73 -7.72 13.67
CA ASP A 162 -14.18 -7.82 13.88
C ASP A 162 -14.53 -8.19 15.32
N LYS A 163 -13.71 -8.98 16.03
CA LYS A 163 -13.90 -9.28 17.48
C LYS A 163 -13.94 -8.03 18.35
N SER A 164 -13.26 -6.95 17.93
CA SER A 164 -13.17 -5.69 18.66
C SER A 164 -14.16 -4.62 18.16
N ARG A 165 -14.88 -4.88 17.06
CA ARG A 165 -15.84 -3.95 16.46
C ARG A 165 -17.26 -4.30 16.92
N ALA A 166 -17.99 -3.31 17.42
CA ALA A 166 -19.44 -3.44 17.52
C ALA A 166 -20.04 -3.40 16.10
N SER A 167 -21.12 -4.15 15.86
CA SER A 167 -21.84 -4.08 14.59
C SER A 167 -22.18 -2.61 14.27
N PRO A 168 -21.76 -2.08 13.11
CA PRO A 168 -22.05 -0.70 12.78
C PRO A 168 -23.57 -0.51 12.71
N PRO A 169 -24.11 0.58 13.29
CA PRO A 169 -25.52 0.91 13.13
C PRO A 169 -25.83 1.06 11.63
N VAL A 170 -26.94 0.48 11.19
CA VAL A 170 -27.41 0.63 9.81
C VAL A 170 -27.95 2.04 9.66
N PHE A 171 -27.30 2.85 8.82
CA PHE A 171 -27.75 4.18 8.47
C PHE A 171 -28.55 4.14 7.17
N ASN A 172 -29.57 4.98 7.03
CA ASN A 172 -30.32 5.19 5.81
C ASN A 172 -30.14 6.64 5.31
N PRO A 173 -30.21 6.89 3.98
CA PRO A 173 -30.27 8.24 3.47
C PRO A 173 -31.46 8.99 4.08
N GLY A 174 -31.20 10.16 4.66
CA GLY A 174 -32.16 10.95 5.44
C GLY A 174 -31.92 10.92 6.95
N ASP A 175 -31.11 9.99 7.47
CA ASP A 175 -30.81 9.92 8.90
C ASP A 175 -29.95 11.12 9.35
N MET A 176 -30.26 11.64 10.54
CA MET A 176 -29.45 12.68 11.17
C MET A 176 -28.27 12.04 11.90
N VAL A 177 -27.06 12.31 11.42
CA VAL A 177 -25.81 11.79 11.98
C VAL A 177 -24.94 12.90 12.55
N TRP A 178 -24.25 12.60 13.65
CA TRP A 178 -23.24 13.47 14.23
C TRP A 178 -21.89 13.22 13.56
N ILE A 179 -21.21 14.28 13.12
CA ILE A 179 -19.90 14.15 12.46
C ILE A 179 -18.80 14.29 13.51
N SER A 180 -17.88 13.32 13.61
CA SER A 180 -16.76 13.45 14.54
C SER A 180 -15.80 14.56 14.11
N SER A 181 -15.50 15.48 15.01
CA SER A 181 -14.56 16.58 14.76
C SER A 181 -13.09 16.17 14.88
N LYS A 182 -12.81 14.92 15.31
CA LYS A 182 -11.46 14.42 15.63
C LYS A 182 -10.44 14.70 14.52
N ASN A 183 -10.91 14.66 13.27
CA ASN A 183 -10.10 14.78 12.05
C ASN A 183 -10.49 16.00 11.19
N ILE A 184 -11.34 16.89 11.69
CA ILE A 184 -11.75 18.11 10.99
C ILE A 184 -10.93 19.26 11.57
N LYS A 185 -10.30 20.06 10.70
CA LYS A 185 -9.64 21.30 11.13
C LYS A 185 -10.70 22.31 11.50
N LEU A 186 -11.01 22.39 12.79
CA LEU A 186 -11.90 23.39 13.34
C LEU A 186 -11.21 24.75 13.35
N THR A 187 -12.00 25.82 13.17
CA THR A 187 -11.51 27.22 13.21
C THR A 187 -10.99 27.62 14.60
N ARG A 188 -11.27 26.82 15.65
CA ARG A 188 -10.86 27.12 17.03
C ARG A 188 -9.36 26.87 17.26
N PRO A 189 -8.69 27.72 18.07
CA PRO A 189 -7.23 27.67 18.26
C PRO A 189 -6.73 26.46 19.07
N THR A 190 -7.57 25.81 19.90
CA THR A 190 -7.13 24.66 20.73
C THR A 190 -8.04 23.43 20.57
N LYS A 191 -7.44 22.30 20.17
CA LYS A 191 -8.11 21.01 19.93
C LYS A 191 -8.63 20.33 21.21
N LYS A 192 -8.15 20.76 22.39
CA LYS A 192 -8.50 20.19 23.70
C LYS A 192 -9.86 20.70 24.23
N LEU A 193 -10.29 21.89 23.80
CA LEU A 193 -11.57 22.53 24.18
C LEU A 193 -12.53 22.65 22.99
N SER A 194 -12.25 21.94 21.89
CA SER A 194 -13.14 21.90 20.75
C SER A 194 -14.21 20.82 20.92
N GLU A 195 -15.40 21.07 20.37
CA GLU A 195 -16.48 20.08 20.30
C GLU A 195 -15.96 18.79 19.66
N ARG A 196 -16.26 17.63 20.25
CA ARG A 196 -15.86 16.30 19.73
C ARG A 196 -16.76 15.81 18.59
N TRP A 197 -17.97 16.33 18.51
CA TRP A 197 -18.98 16.02 17.53
C TRP A 197 -19.53 17.33 17.00
N LEU A 198 -19.47 17.50 15.69
CA LEU A 198 -20.11 18.59 14.96
C LEU A 198 -21.59 18.28 14.80
N GLY A 199 -22.41 19.33 14.79
CA GLY A 199 -23.87 19.28 14.75
C GLY A 199 -24.48 18.28 13.75
N THR A 200 -25.74 17.95 13.97
CA THR A 200 -26.49 16.97 13.16
C THR A 200 -26.49 17.35 11.68
N CYS A 201 -25.96 16.47 10.84
CA CYS A 201 -26.01 16.57 9.39
C CYS A 201 -26.91 15.46 8.83
N ILE A 202 -27.61 15.76 7.72
CA ILE A 202 -28.45 14.79 7.03
C ILE A 202 -27.55 13.91 6.17
N LEU A 203 -27.67 12.59 6.35
CA LEU A 203 -26.96 11.62 5.52
C LEU A 203 -27.59 11.59 4.12
N LEU A 204 -26.95 12.22 3.13
CA LEU A 204 -27.53 12.36 1.79
C LEU A 204 -27.41 11.09 0.94
N PHE A 205 -26.38 10.28 1.16
CA PHE A 205 -26.15 9.04 0.43
C PHE A 205 -25.21 8.13 1.22
N LEU A 206 -25.51 6.84 1.23
CA LEU A 206 -24.60 5.82 1.74
C LEU A 206 -23.58 5.52 0.66
N ALA A 207 -22.33 5.96 0.85
CA ALA A 207 -21.23 5.40 0.09
C ALA A 207 -21.00 3.97 0.57
N VAL A 208 -21.67 3.01 -0.08
CA VAL A 208 -21.31 1.59 0.08
C VAL A 208 -19.86 1.48 -0.37
N SER A 209 -18.97 1.19 0.57
CA SER A 209 -17.61 0.78 0.26
C SER A 209 -17.72 -0.48 -0.57
N ILE A 210 -17.59 -0.35 -1.89
CA ILE A 210 -17.45 -1.48 -2.80
C ILE A 210 -16.09 -2.09 -2.43
N THR A 211 -16.12 -3.10 -1.56
CA THR A 211 -15.08 -4.13 -1.54
C THR A 211 -14.96 -4.63 -2.97
N LEU A 212 -13.89 -4.23 -3.65
CA LEU A 212 -13.46 -4.82 -4.92
C LEU A 212 -13.02 -6.25 -4.64
N ALA A 213 -14.01 -7.14 -4.53
CA ALA A 213 -13.87 -8.49 -5.03
C ALA A 213 -14.10 -8.39 -6.55
N THR A 214 -13.03 -8.46 -7.35
CA THR A 214 -13.04 -9.11 -8.67
C THR A 214 -11.64 -9.13 -9.28
N LEU A 215 -11.16 -10.38 -9.44
CA LEU A 215 -10.10 -10.91 -10.32
C LEU A 215 -8.64 -10.61 -9.96
#